data_AF-A0AAW9KB56-F1
#
_entry.id   AF-A0AAW9KB56-F1
#
_cell.length_a   1.000
_cell.length_b   1.000
_cell.length_c   1.000
_cell.angle_alpha   90.00
_cell.angle_beta   90.00
_cell.angle_gamma   90.00
#
_symmetry.space_group_name_H-M   'P 1'
#
loop_
_entity.id
_entity.type
_entity.pdbx_description
1 polymer ?
#
loop_
_entity_poly.entity_id
_entity_poly.type
_entity_poly.pdbx_seq_one_letter_code
_entity_poly.pdbx_strand_id
1 'polypeptide(L)'
;DMPLSMKAEDMYKLAMEKIKEIHTGKGIFLLVDMGSLTNFADMIKDETDINVKTIDMVTTLLVIEAGRKALNGRGLKEIYESCLEIKRYGIQGAASKIDQKESIIITSCFTGDGSAQRLKEII
;
A
#
# COMPACT_ATOMS: atom_id res chain seq x y z
N ASP A 1 4.96 8.95 19.62
CA ASP A 1 3.58 8.86 20.10
C ASP A 1 2.95 10.24 19.98
N MET A 2 1.68 10.34 19.58
CA MET A 2 0.99 11.61 19.30
C MET A 2 -0.18 11.80 20.27
N PRO A 3 -0.01 12.56 21.36
CA PRO A 3 -1.12 12.84 22.27
C PRO A 3 -2.18 13.72 21.57
N LEU A 4 -3.44 13.61 22.00
CA LEU A 4 -4.56 14.35 21.38
C LEU A 4 -4.41 15.88 21.41
N SER A 5 -3.63 16.41 22.35
CA SER A 5 -3.35 17.85 22.46
C SER A 5 -2.25 18.33 21.50
N MET A 6 -1.50 17.40 20.87
CA MET A 6 -0.43 17.73 19.93
C MET A 6 -1.00 17.98 18.53
N LYS A 7 -0.51 19.01 17.87
CA LYS A 7 -0.87 19.29 16.48
C LYS A 7 -0.10 18.39 15.52
N ALA A 8 -0.68 18.11 14.36
CA ALA A 8 -0.05 17.27 13.35
C ALA A 8 1.27 17.87 12.85
N GLU A 9 1.37 19.20 12.75
CA GLU A 9 2.59 19.89 12.32
C GLU A 9 3.75 19.71 13.30
N ASP A 10 3.46 19.63 14.60
CA ASP A 10 4.49 19.40 15.61
C ASP A 10 5.00 17.96 15.54
N MET A 11 4.09 16.99 15.33
CA MET A 11 4.47 15.60 15.09
C MET A 11 5.27 15.44 13.79
N TYR A 12 4.93 16.19 12.74
CA TYR A 12 5.68 16.19 11.48
C TYR A 12 7.14 16.57 11.68
N LYS A 13 7.40 17.66 12.41
CA LYS A 13 8.76 18.10 12.71
C LYS A 13 9.54 17.05 13.48
N LEU A 14 8.93 16.45 14.50
CA LEU A 14 9.56 15.40 15.29
C LEU A 14 9.88 14.16 14.43
N ALA A 15 8.94 13.75 13.57
CA ALA A 15 9.14 12.64 12.65
C ALA A 15 10.26 12.93 11.64
N MET A 16 10.29 14.14 11.08
CA MET A 16 11.34 14.60 10.16
C MET A 16 12.72 14.56 10.79
N GLU A 17 12.88 15.13 11.99
CA GLU A 17 14.15 15.11 12.73
C GLU A 17 14.59 13.67 12.99
N LYS A 18 13.66 12.81 13.44
CA LYS A 18 13.99 11.42 13.71
C LYS A 18 14.39 10.66 12.46
N ILE A 19 13.72 10.92 11.33
CA ILE A 19 14.04 10.30 10.04
C ILE A 19 15.44 10.68 9.59
N LYS A 20 15.81 11.96 9.68
CA LYS A 20 17.16 12.43 9.34
C LYS A 20 18.22 11.76 10.21
N GLU A 21 17.94 11.54 11.50
CA GLU A 21 18.84 10.88 12.44
C GLU A 21 19.05 9.39 12.11
N ILE A 22 17.97 8.65 11.82
CA ILE A 22 18.04 7.18 11.65
C ILE A 22 18.30 6.74 10.21
N HIS A 23 18.24 7.64 9.25
CA HIS A 23 18.38 7.29 7.83
C HIS A 23 19.81 6.82 7.53
N THR A 24 19.95 5.59 7.03
CA THR A 24 21.25 4.98 6.67
C THR A 24 21.40 4.72 5.17
N GLY A 25 20.67 5.44 4.31
CA GLY A 25 20.74 5.27 2.85
C GLY A 25 19.85 4.17 2.26
N LYS A 26 19.16 3.36 3.08
CA LYS A 26 18.26 2.27 2.62
C LYS A 26 16.78 2.67 2.55
N GLY A 27 16.49 3.95 2.80
CA GLY A 27 15.13 4.50 2.89
C GLY A 27 14.50 4.30 4.27
N ILE A 28 13.24 4.71 4.41
CA ILE A 28 12.46 4.67 5.66
C ILE A 28 11.12 4.01 5.40
N PHE A 29 10.68 3.17 6.35
CA PHE A 29 9.32 2.64 6.36
C PHE A 29 8.53 3.20 7.53
N LEU A 30 7.54 4.03 7.23
CA LEU A 30 6.64 4.64 8.20
C LEU A 30 5.42 3.74 8.42
N LEU A 31 5.26 3.28 9.66
CA LEU A 31 4.13 2.47 10.10
C LEU A 31 3.17 3.36 10.89
N VAL A 32 1.96 3.59 10.35
CA VAL A 32 1.01 4.58 10.88
C VAL A 32 -0.34 3.92 11.20
N ASP A 33 -0.98 4.35 12.29
CA ASP A 33 -2.34 3.91 12.63
C ASP A 33 -3.37 4.55 11.68
N MET A 34 -3.61 5.87 11.79
CA MET A 34 -4.58 6.59 10.97
C MET A 34 -4.15 8.06 10.73
N GLY A 35 -4.94 8.77 9.91
CA GLY A 35 -4.98 10.23 9.89
C GLY A 35 -3.91 10.90 9.03
N SER A 36 -3.64 12.17 9.32
CA SER A 36 -2.77 13.06 8.54
C SER A 36 -1.31 12.61 8.42
N LEU A 37 -0.89 11.71 9.32
CA LEU A 37 0.44 11.08 9.34
C LEU A 37 0.74 10.28 8.06
N THR A 38 -0.28 9.84 7.32
CA THR A 38 -0.09 9.11 6.06
C THR A 38 0.57 9.96 4.97
N ASN A 39 0.30 11.26 4.96
CA ASN A 39 0.83 12.21 3.96
C ASN A 39 2.28 12.63 4.24
N PHE A 40 2.83 12.28 5.41
CA PHE A 40 4.17 12.71 5.79
C PHE A 40 5.24 12.17 4.84
N ALA A 41 5.07 10.96 4.31
CA ALA A 41 6.07 10.36 3.43
C ALA A 41 6.36 11.19 2.18
N ASP A 42 5.33 11.69 1.51
CA ASP A 42 5.51 12.48 0.29
C ASP A 42 6.17 13.81 0.62
N MET A 43 5.72 14.49 1.67
CA MET A 43 6.33 15.75 2.13
C MET A 43 7.80 15.57 2.53
N ILE A 44 8.13 14.52 3.30
CA ILE A 44 9.50 14.23 3.71
C ILE A 44 10.37 13.91 2.50
N LYS A 45 9.86 13.12 1.57
CA LYS A 45 10.58 12.79 0.34
C LYS A 45 10.88 14.04 -0.48
N ASP A 46 9.91 14.93 -0.65
CA ASP A 46 10.10 16.17 -1.40
C ASP A 46 11.11 17.12 -0.71
N GLU A 47 11.13 17.16 0.62
CA GLU A 47 12.04 18.02 1.39
C GLU A 47 13.46 17.45 1.55
N THR A 48 13.65 16.13 1.47
CA THR A 48 14.92 15.47 1.87
C THR A 48 15.50 14.52 0.84
N ASP A 49 14.77 14.20 -0.22
CA ASP A 49 15.08 13.13 -1.19
C ASP A 49 15.21 11.72 -0.57
N ILE A 50 14.87 11.57 0.71
CA ILE A 50 14.85 10.28 1.38
C ILE A 50 13.67 9.47 0.85
N ASN A 51 13.94 8.27 0.35
CA ASN A 51 12.88 7.37 -0.06
C ASN A 51 12.10 6.86 1.17
N VAL A 52 10.89 7.38 1.37
CA VAL A 52 9.97 6.97 2.42
C VAL A 52 8.82 6.17 1.82
N LYS A 53 8.46 5.06 2.45
CA LYS A 53 7.19 4.34 2.23
C LYS A 53 6.35 4.45 3.49
N THR A 54 5.03 4.56 3.33
CA THR A 54 4.09 4.55 4.45
C THR A 54 3.07 3.44 4.27
N ILE A 55 2.70 2.80 5.36
CA ILE A 55 1.50 1.96 5.44
C ILE A 55 0.65 2.42 6.62
N ASP A 56 -0.63 2.58 6.36
CA ASP A 56 -1.67 2.98 7.31
C ASP A 56 -2.43 1.75 7.85
N MET A 57 -3.26 1.95 8.87
CA MET A 57 -4.02 0.90 9.55
C MET A 57 -3.11 -0.22 10.04
N VAL A 58 -1.99 0.16 10.66
CA VAL A 58 -0.99 -0.80 11.12
C VAL A 58 -1.53 -1.64 12.27
N THR A 59 -1.45 -2.95 12.08
CA THR A 59 -1.71 -3.94 13.11
C THR A 59 -0.40 -4.50 13.65
N THR A 60 -0.44 -5.17 14.80
CA THR A 60 0.73 -5.86 15.37
C THR A 60 1.38 -6.82 14.36
N LEU A 61 0.59 -7.52 13.54
CA LEU A 61 1.09 -8.43 12.52
C LEU A 61 1.95 -7.72 11.46
N LEU A 62 1.52 -6.53 11.01
CA LEU A 62 2.27 -5.73 10.05
C LEU A 62 3.61 -5.26 10.64
N VAL A 63 3.62 -4.86 11.91
CA VAL A 63 4.87 -4.47 12.61
C VAL A 63 5.84 -5.66 12.70
N ILE A 64 5.34 -6.85 13.05
CA ILE A 64 6.17 -8.07 13.14
C ILE A 64 6.77 -8.40 11.77
N GLU A 65 5.98 -8.38 10.70
CA GLU A 65 6.49 -8.68 9.36
C GLU A 65 7.51 -7.65 8.89
N ALA A 66 7.21 -6.36 9.07
CA ALA A 66 8.11 -5.28 8.69
C ALA A 66 9.45 -5.40 9.43
N GLY A 67 9.40 -5.57 10.76
CA GLY A 67 10.59 -5.73 11.59
C GLY A 67 11.40 -6.97 11.24
N ARG A 68 10.75 -8.13 11.07
CA ARG A 68 11.41 -9.39 10.70
C ARG A 68 12.15 -9.27 9.36
N LYS A 69 11.53 -8.67 8.35
CA LYS A 69 12.17 -8.50 7.03
C LYS A 69 13.27 -7.43 7.06
N ALA A 70 13.09 -6.35 7.82
CA ALA A 70 14.12 -5.32 8.01
C ALA A 70 15.38 -5.91 8.67
N LEU A 71 15.21 -6.72 9.73
CA LEU A 71 16.30 -7.43 10.40
C LEU A 71 17.04 -8.40 9.47
N ASN A 72 16.33 -9.04 8.55
CA ASN A 72 16.91 -9.89 7.51
C ASN A 72 17.54 -9.12 6.33
N GLY A 73 17.63 -7.79 6.42
CA GLY A 73 18.26 -6.94 5.41
C GLY A 73 17.49 -6.84 4.09
N ARG A 74 16.18 -7.14 4.08
CA ARG A 74 15.34 -7.02 2.87
C ARG A 74 15.17 -5.54 2.49
N GLY A 75 15.01 -5.27 1.20
CA GLY A 75 14.88 -3.90 0.69
C GLY A 75 13.53 -3.27 1.04
N LEU A 76 13.50 -1.94 1.17
CA LEU A 76 12.30 -1.17 1.56
C LEU A 76 11.06 -1.51 0.72
N LYS A 77 11.21 -1.59 -0.61
CA LYS A 77 10.11 -1.92 -1.54
C LYS A 77 9.52 -3.30 -1.23
N GLU A 78 10.38 -4.28 -0.99
CA GLU A 78 9.95 -5.65 -0.75
C GLU A 78 9.28 -5.81 0.63
N ILE A 79 9.77 -5.08 1.65
CA ILE A 79 9.13 -5.03 2.97
C ILE A 79 7.72 -4.43 2.83
N TYR A 80 7.61 -3.30 2.12
CA TYR A 80 6.34 -2.63 1.86
C TYR A 80 5.33 -3.53 1.12
N GLU A 81 5.77 -4.20 0.05
CA GLU A 81 4.93 -5.14 -0.71
C GLU A 81 4.47 -6.33 0.17
N SER A 82 5.35 -6.89 1.00
CA SER A 82 4.98 -7.95 1.96
C SER A 82 3.85 -7.51 2.90
N CYS A 83 3.97 -6.29 3.43
CA CYS A 83 2.99 -5.73 4.36
C CYS A 83 1.66 -5.42 3.65
N LEU A 84 1.71 -4.97 2.40
CA LEU A 84 0.50 -4.78 1.59
C LEU A 84 -0.23 -6.09 1.34
N GLU A 85 0.48 -7.18 1.03
CA GLU A 85 -0.18 -8.49 0.85
C GLU A 85 -0.86 -8.94 2.15
N ILE A 86 -0.19 -8.84 3.31
CA ILE A 86 -0.81 -9.15 4.60
C ILE A 86 -2.04 -8.28 4.86
N LYS A 87 -1.95 -6.98 4.60
CA LYS A 87 -3.07 -6.04 4.75
C LYS A 87 -4.24 -6.44 3.84
N ARG A 88 -3.96 -6.86 2.61
CA ARG A 88 -4.98 -7.37 1.66
C ARG A 88 -5.64 -8.64 2.16
N TYR A 89 -4.89 -9.61 2.70
CA TYR A 89 -5.48 -10.83 3.28
C TYR A 89 -6.37 -10.52 4.49
N GLY A 90 -5.98 -9.57 5.34
CA GLY A 90 -6.81 -9.11 6.46
C GLY A 90 -8.13 -8.48 6.02
N ILE A 91 -8.14 -7.78 4.88
CA ILE A 91 -9.35 -7.17 4.30
C ILE A 91 -10.18 -8.20 3.52
N GLN A 92 -9.53 -9.06 2.72
CA GLN A 92 -10.17 -10.08 1.88
C GLN A 92 -10.68 -11.29 2.69
N GLY A 93 -10.17 -11.52 3.90
CA GLY A 93 -10.73 -12.50 4.84
C GLY A 93 -12.18 -12.22 5.24
N ALA A 94 -12.67 -10.98 5.06
CA ALA A 94 -14.08 -10.60 5.24
C ALA A 94 -14.86 -10.51 3.90
N ALA A 95 -14.16 -10.56 2.76
CA ALA A 95 -14.74 -10.30 1.45
C ALA A 95 -14.18 -11.23 0.37
N SER A 96 -14.05 -12.53 0.66
CA SER A 96 -14.11 -13.53 -0.39
C SER A 96 -15.58 -13.86 -0.68
N LYS A 97 -16.35 -12.86 -1.12
CA LYS A 97 -17.28 -13.18 -2.19
C LYS A 97 -16.35 -13.52 -3.35
N ILE A 98 -16.28 -14.81 -3.68
CA ILE A 98 -15.88 -15.24 -5.01
C ILE A 98 -16.79 -14.42 -5.91
N ASP A 99 -16.29 -13.30 -6.43
CA ASP A 99 -16.92 -12.67 -7.56
C ASP A 99 -16.70 -13.70 -8.65
N GLN A 100 -17.71 -14.55 -8.86
CA GLN A 100 -17.80 -15.31 -10.09
C GLN A 100 -17.92 -14.24 -11.16
N LYS A 101 -16.76 -13.73 -11.61
CA LYS A 101 -16.72 -12.94 -12.83
C LYS A 101 -17.28 -13.88 -13.87
N GLU A 102 -18.50 -13.60 -14.30
CA GLU A 102 -19.09 -14.29 -15.41
C GLU A 102 -18.09 -14.24 -16.56
N SER A 103 -17.90 -15.36 -17.24
CA SER A 103 -17.01 -15.41 -18.40
C SER A 103 -17.55 -14.44 -19.46
N ILE A 104 -16.85 -13.33 -19.68
CA ILE A 104 -17.24 -12.33 -20.69
C ILE A 104 -16.47 -12.61 -21.98
N ILE A 105 -17.22 -12.78 -23.08
CA ILE A 105 -16.67 -12.82 -24.45
C ILE A 105 -16.98 -11.48 -25.11
N ILE A 106 -15.95 -10.71 -25.45
CA ILE A 106 -16.08 -9.44 -26.19
C ILE A 106 -15.76 -9.68 -27.65
N THR A 107 -16.70 -9.37 -28.52
CA THR A 107 -16.50 -9.40 -29.97
C THR A 107 -16.88 -8.04 -30.54
N SER A 108 -16.09 -7.53 -31.49
CA SER A 108 -16.38 -6.29 -32.20
C SER A 108 -16.12 -6.51 -33.68
N CYS A 109 -17.00 -5.99 -34.53
CA CYS A 109 -16.77 -5.92 -35.97
C CYS A 109 -17.30 -4.61 -36.52
N PHE A 110 -16.70 -4.16 -37.62
CA PHE A 110 -16.91 -2.82 -38.18
C PHE A 110 -18.35 -2.59 -38.66
N THR A 111 -19.11 -3.65 -39.00
CA THR A 111 -20.52 -3.59 -39.45
C THR A 111 -21.49 -4.40 -38.58
N GLY A 112 -21.03 -5.12 -37.55
CA GLY A 112 -21.89 -5.87 -36.61
C GLY A 112 -22.26 -7.32 -36.98
N ASP A 113 -22.34 -7.66 -38.27
CA ASP A 113 -23.10 -8.84 -38.72
C ASP A 113 -22.36 -10.19 -38.53
N GLY A 114 -21.08 -10.26 -38.93
CA GLY A 114 -20.31 -11.51 -38.89
C GLY A 114 -19.93 -11.99 -37.50
N SER A 115 -19.76 -11.08 -36.54
CA SER A 115 -19.44 -11.45 -35.16
C SER A 115 -20.69 -11.96 -34.40
N ALA A 116 -21.87 -11.43 -34.72
CA ALA A 116 -23.14 -11.90 -34.15
C ALA A 116 -23.48 -13.34 -34.58
N GLN A 117 -23.20 -13.69 -35.85
CA GLN A 117 -23.40 -15.06 -36.35
C GLN A 117 -22.50 -16.08 -35.64
N ARG A 118 -21.21 -15.77 -35.46
CA ARG A 118 -20.29 -16.68 -34.73
C ARG A 118 -20.66 -16.81 -33.25
N LEU A 119 -21.18 -15.76 -32.62
CA LEU A 119 -21.60 -15.83 -31.22
C LEU A 119 -22.76 -16.82 -31.04
N LYS A 120 -23.72 -16.84 -31.98
CA LYS A 120 -24.87 -17.75 -31.97
C LYS A 120 -24.48 -19.23 -32.05
N GLU A 121 -23.31 -19.55 -32.58
CA GLU A 121 -22.82 -20.94 -32.68
C GLU A 121 -22.08 -21.39 -31.41
N ILE A 122 -21.59 -20.45 -30.59
CA ILE A 122 -20.74 -20.72 -29.43
C ILE A 122 -21.56 -20.77 -28.13
N ILE A 123 -22.74 -20.13 -28.10
CA ILE A 123 -23.71 -20.15 -26.99
C ILE A 123 -24.90 -21.02 -27.37
#